data_AF-A0A5K0XAP9-F1
#
_entry.id   AF-A0A5K0XAP9-F1
#
_cell.length_a   1.000
_cell.length_b   1.000
_cell.length_c   1.000
_cell.angle_alpha   90.00
_cell.angle_beta   90.00
_cell.angle_gamma   90.00
#
_symmetry.space_group_name_H-M   'P 1'
#
loop_
_entity.id
_entity.type
_entity.pdbx_description
1 polymer ?
#
loop_
_entity_poly.entity_id
_entity_poly.type
_entity_poly.pdbx_seq_one_letter_code
_entity_poly.pdbx_strand_id
1 'polypeptide(L)'
;ESEWLRVTLHKWLDDEYCPEAANVEISRCAARSYHDSLMEKQTDLGEILLKMVSDLERISFRESFHGAFSSANAAINLIGERIELVRRQ
;
A
#
# COMPACT_ATOMS: atom_id res chain seq x y z
N GLU A 1 5.07 -1.88 -11.77
CA GLU A 1 4.70 -2.43 -10.45
C GLU A 1 4.22 -1.38 -9.44
N SER A 2 5.07 -0.47 -8.97
CA SER A 2 4.69 0.51 -7.93
C SER A 2 3.61 1.51 -8.34
N GLU A 3 3.63 2.01 -9.58
CA GLU A 3 2.61 2.96 -10.05
C GLU A 3 1.21 2.31 -10.12
N TRP A 4 1.14 1.03 -10.46
CA TRP A 4 -0.11 0.27 -10.41
C TRP A 4 -0.65 0.21 -8.98
N LEU A 5 0.21 -0.06 -7.99
CA LEU A 5 -0.19 -0.10 -6.59
C LEU A 5 -0.70 1.26 -6.14
N ARG A 6 -0.05 2.35 -6.54
CA ARG A 6 -0.47 3.72 -6.21
C ARG A 6 -1.91 3.99 -6.65
N VAL A 7 -2.23 3.72 -7.92
CA VAL A 7 -3.56 4.01 -8.48
C VAL A 7 -4.61 3.09 -7.88
N THR A 8 -4.29 1.80 -7.75
CA THR A 8 -5.24 0.78 -7.27
C THR A 8 -5.55 0.97 -5.79
N LEU A 9 -4.53 1.21 -4.95
CA LEU A 9 -4.72 1.44 -3.53
C LEU A 9 -5.48 2.73 -3.26
N HIS A 10 -5.18 3.82 -3.98
CA HIS A 10 -5.93 5.08 -3.84
C HIS A 10 -7.42 4.86 -4.09
N LYS A 11 -7.75 4.21 -5.21
CA LYS A 11 -9.13 3.89 -5.54
C LYS A 11 -9.78 2.99 -4.47
N TRP A 12 -9.08 1.96 -4.02
CA TRP A 12 -9.60 1.05 -3.00
C TRP A 12 -9.90 1.79 -1.68
N LEU A 13 -9.03 2.70 -1.25
CA LEU A 13 -9.25 3.51 -0.03
C LEU A 13 -10.44 4.45 -0.17
N ASP A 14 -10.60 5.07 -1.35
CA ASP A 14 -11.75 5.93 -1.65
C ASP A 14 -13.07 5.16 -1.64
N ASP A 15 -13.06 3.93 -2.18
CA ASP A 15 -14.22 3.05 -2.27
C ASP A 15 -14.59 2.46 -0.89
N GLU A 16 -13.61 2.10 -0.06
CA GLU A 16 -13.82 1.46 1.26
C GLU A 16 -14.22 2.46 2.36
N TYR A 17 -13.55 3.62 2.42
CA TYR A 17 -13.75 4.58 3.51
C TYR A 17 -14.52 5.80 3.05
N CYS A 18 -13.89 6.59 2.17
CA CYS A 18 -14.41 7.70 1.39
C CYS A 18 -13.22 8.45 0.79
N PRO A 19 -13.42 9.28 -0.25
CA PRO A 19 -12.35 10.12 -0.79
C PRO A 19 -11.81 11.12 0.25
N GLU A 20 -10.51 11.05 0.51
CA GLU A 20 -9.80 12.00 1.39
C GLU A 20 -8.39 12.32 0.88
N ALA A 21 -7.87 13.50 1.22
CA ALA A 21 -6.53 13.92 0.81
C ALA A 21 -5.44 12.97 1.32
N ALA A 22 -5.65 12.36 2.49
CA ALA A 22 -4.73 11.38 3.06
C ALA A 22 -4.58 10.13 2.18
N ASN A 23 -5.63 9.66 1.49
CA ASN A 23 -5.56 8.51 0.59
C ASN A 23 -4.54 8.73 -0.55
N VAL A 24 -4.38 9.98 -1.01
CA VAL A 24 -3.37 10.36 -2.00
C VAL A 24 -1.96 10.21 -1.43
N GLU A 25 -1.73 10.63 -0.18
CA GLU A 25 -0.41 10.53 0.46
C GLU A 25 -0.07 9.08 0.81
N ILE A 26 -1.04 8.34 1.34
CA ILE A 26 -0.93 6.92 1.70
C ILE A 26 -0.59 6.09 0.47
N SER A 27 -1.34 6.25 -0.62
CA SER A 27 -1.09 5.51 -1.86
C SER A 27 0.28 5.81 -2.46
N ARG A 28 0.73 7.07 -2.42
CA ARG A 28 2.09 7.45 -2.85
C ARG A 28 3.15 6.83 -1.94
N CYS A 29 2.93 6.79 -0.64
CA CYS A 29 3.87 6.21 0.31
C CYS A 29 3.99 4.70 0.17
N ALA A 30 2.86 3.99 0.13
CA ALA A 30 2.82 2.55 -0.10
C ALA A 30 3.49 2.17 -1.42
N ALA A 31 3.25 2.91 -2.49
CA ALA A 31 3.91 2.68 -3.78
C ALA A 31 5.43 2.88 -3.73
N ARG A 32 5.92 3.90 -3.03
CA ARG A 32 7.36 4.12 -2.80
C ARG A 32 7.96 3.01 -1.95
N SER A 33 7.34 2.69 -0.82
CA SER A 33 7.81 1.64 0.09
C SER A 33 7.91 0.28 -0.62
N TYR A 34 6.89 -0.06 -1.42
CA TYR A 34 6.91 -1.27 -2.24
C TYR A 34 8.00 -1.23 -3.32
N HIS A 35 8.18 -0.10 -4.00
CA HIS A 35 9.27 0.07 -4.97
C HIS A 35 10.64 -0.18 -4.33
N ASP A 36 10.88 0.42 -3.15
CA ASP A 36 12.15 0.30 -2.45
C ASP A 36 12.40 -1.15 -2.01
N SER A 37 11.38 -1.84 -1.50
CA SER A 37 11.45 -3.28 -1.22
C SER A 37 11.82 -4.11 -2.45
N LEU A 38 11.23 -3.82 -3.62
CA LEU A 38 11.57 -4.53 -4.86
C LEU A 38 13.03 -4.26 -5.28
N MET A 39 13.51 -3.03 -5.11
CA MET A 39 14.91 -2.67 -5.39
C MET A 39 15.89 -3.39 -4.45
N GLU A 40 15.46 -3.64 -3.21
CA GLU A 40 16.19 -4.43 -2.21
C GLU A 40 16.05 -5.95 -2.43
N LYS A 41 15.36 -6.38 -3.49
CA LYS A 41 15.04 -7.80 -3.78
C LYS A 41 14.24 -8.48 -2.67
N GLN A 42 13.51 -7.70 -1.87
CA GLN A 42 12.61 -8.22 -0.88
C GLN A 42 11.39 -8.87 -1.55
N THR A 43 11.06 -10.09 -1.15
CA THR A 43 9.94 -10.87 -1.71
C THR A 43 9.01 -11.42 -0.66
N ASP A 44 9.40 -11.40 0.62
CA ASP A 44 8.52 -11.78 1.72
C ASP A 44 7.49 -10.67 1.97
N LEU A 45 6.22 -11.00 1.82
CA LEU A 45 5.12 -10.04 1.98
C LEU A 45 4.99 -9.54 3.43
N GLY A 46 5.41 -10.33 4.42
CA GLY A 46 5.44 -9.91 5.82
C GLY A 46 6.50 -8.84 6.07
N GLU A 47 7.70 -9.01 5.51
CA GLU A 47 8.76 -8.00 5.61
C GLU A 47 8.39 -6.71 4.85
N ILE A 48 7.76 -6.83 3.68
CA ILE A 48 7.24 -5.66 2.94
C ILE A 48 6.14 -4.97 3.74
N LEU A 49 5.23 -5.72 4.37
CA LEU A 49 4.17 -5.17 5.22
C LEU A 49 4.77 -4.33 6.35
N LEU A 50 5.71 -4.89 7.11
CA LEU A 50 6.30 -4.21 8.27
C LEU A 50 7.04 -2.94 7.86
N LYS A 51 7.82 -2.99 6.79
CA LYS A 51 8.49 -1.81 6.23
C LYS A 51 7.48 -0.74 5.82
N MET A 52 6.41 -1.14 5.14
CA MET A 52 5.37 -0.22 4.69
C MET A 52 4.60 0.43 5.85
N VAL A 53 4.29 -0.34 6.90
CA VAL A 53 3.71 0.22 8.13
C VAL A 53 4.62 1.30 8.71
N SER A 54 5.92 1.02 8.86
CA SER A 54 6.88 2.01 9.37
C SER A 54 7.00 3.25 8.49
N ASP A 55 6.89 3.11 7.17
CA ASP A 55 6.89 4.24 6.24
C ASP A 55 5.59 5.06 6.33
N LEU A 56 4.44 4.40 6.52
CA LEU A 56 3.13 5.03 6.66
C LEU A 56 2.96 5.74 8.00
N GLU A 57 3.52 5.23 9.10
CA GLU A 57 3.49 5.87 10.43
C GLU A 57 4.11 7.29 10.44
N ARG A 58 4.88 7.64 9.40
CA ARG A 58 5.44 8.99 9.22
C ARG A 58 4.44 10.00 8.62
N ILE A 59 3.26 9.55 8.24
CA ILE A 59 2.19 10.38 7.67
C ILE A 59 1.15 10.70 8.75
N SER A 60 0.52 11.86 8.64
CA SER A 60 -0.56 12.27 9.56
C SER A 60 -1.88 11.62 9.17
N PHE A 61 -2.44 10.78 10.05
CA PHE A 61 -3.78 10.20 9.97
C PHE A 61 -4.82 10.94 10.84
N ARG A 62 -4.50 12.14 11.34
CA ARG A 62 -5.27 12.82 12.40
C ARG A 62 -6.76 13.04 12.07
N GLU A 63 -7.09 13.17 10.79
CA GLU A 63 -8.46 13.38 10.30
C GLU A 63 -8.94 12.22 9.42
N SER A 64 -8.18 11.11 9.36
CA SER A 64 -8.48 9.94 8.54
C SER A 64 -9.37 8.94 9.27
N PHE A 65 -10.21 8.25 8.49
CA PHE A 65 -11.09 7.17 8.99
C PHE A 65 -10.36 5.86 9.31
N HIS A 66 -9.12 5.74 8.88
CA HIS A 66 -8.29 4.55 9.00
C HIS A 66 -6.86 4.91 9.37
N GLY A 67 -6.03 3.89 9.65
CA GLY A 67 -4.66 4.08 10.11
C GLY A 67 -3.62 3.39 9.23
N ALA A 68 -2.35 3.64 9.55
CA ALA A 68 -1.19 3.09 8.83
C ALA A 68 -1.26 1.58 8.64
N PHE A 69 -1.63 0.83 9.68
CA PHE A 69 -1.70 -0.64 9.61
C PHE A 69 -2.81 -1.13 8.67
N SER A 70 -4.00 -0.55 8.73
CA SER A 70 -5.11 -0.89 7.84
C SER A 70 -4.77 -0.60 6.38
N SER A 71 -4.17 0.58 6.14
CA SER A 71 -3.68 0.98 4.82
C SER A 71 -2.60 0.04 4.26
N ALA A 72 -1.63 -0.35 5.09
CA ALA A 72 -0.56 -1.27 4.69
C ALA A 72 -1.11 -2.67 4.36
N ASN A 73 -2.04 -3.18 5.16
CA ASN A 73 -2.67 -4.47 4.89
C ASN A 73 -3.46 -4.45 3.57
N ALA A 74 -4.20 -3.38 3.30
CA ALA A 74 -4.90 -3.23 2.02
C ALA A 74 -3.91 -3.28 0.85
N ALA A 75 -2.78 -2.58 0.96
CA ALA A 75 -1.72 -2.61 -0.07
C ALA A 75 -1.15 -4.02 -0.28
N ILE A 76 -0.87 -4.75 0.80
CA ILE A 76 -0.30 -6.11 0.73
C ILE A 76 -1.29 -7.12 0.16
N ASN A 77 -2.57 -7.01 0.51
CA ASN A 77 -3.62 -7.84 -0.10
C ASN A 77 -3.65 -7.64 -1.62
N LEU A 78 -3.66 -6.39 -2.09
CA LEU A 78 -3.62 -6.08 -3.52
C LEU A 78 -2.37 -6.66 -4.20
N ILE A 79 -1.19 -6.50 -3.58
CA ILE A 79 0.06 -7.08 -4.10
C ILE A 79 -0.05 -8.61 -4.20
N GLY A 80 -0.56 -9.27 -3.17
CA GLY A 80 -0.75 -10.72 -3.13
C GLY A 80 -1.68 -11.20 -4.24
N GLU A 81 -2.84 -10.57 -4.40
CA GLU A 81 -3.78 -10.86 -5.49
C GLU A 81 -3.13 -10.75 -6.87
N ARG A 82 -2.30 -9.72 -7.08
CA ARG A 82 -1.62 -9.50 -8.34
C ARG A 82 -0.54 -10.55 -8.63
N ILE A 83 0.22 -10.95 -7.62
CA ILE A 83 1.21 -12.03 -7.75
C ILE A 83 0.51 -13.33 -8.16
N GLU A 84 -0.62 -13.65 -7.52
CA GLU A 84 -1.42 -14.84 -7.86
C GLU A 84 -2.01 -14.76 -9.27
N LEU A 85 -2.46 -13.58 -9.72
CA LEU A 85 -2.95 -13.38 -11.08
C LEU A 85 -1.86 -13.61 -12.13
N VAL A 86 -0.64 -13.15 -11.87
CA VAL A 86 0.51 -13.36 -12.77
C VAL A 86 0.92 -14.84 -12.80
N ARG A 87 0.87 -15.55 -11.67
CA ARG A 87 1.20 -16.99 -11.59
C ARG A 87 0.23 -17.89 -12.35
N ARG A 88 -0.99 -17.42 -12.63
CA ARG A 88 -2.03 -18.18 -13.34
C ARG A 88 -1.99 -18.01 -14.86
N GLN A 89 -1.09 -17.17 -15.39
CA GLN A 89 -0.87 -16.94 -16.82
C GLN A 89 0.41 -17.63 -17.28
#